data_AF-A0A956LZC2-F1
#
_entry.id   AF-A0A956LZC2-F1
#
_cell.length_a   1.000
_cell.length_b   1.000
_cell.length_c   1.000
_cell.angle_alpha   90.00
_cell.angle_beta   90.00
_cell.angle_gamma   90.00
#
_symmetry.space_group_name_H-M   'P 1'
#
loop_
_entity.id
_entity.type
_entity.pdbx_description
1 polymer ?
#
loop_
_entity_poly.entity_id
_entity_poly.type
_entity_poly.pdbx_seq_one_letter_code
_entity_poly.pdbx_strand_id
1 'polypeptide(L)' 'MGNRAEVAKLIHDLRNPINSIAMTAELAKLQVASGESADAIVENLETIVRLCRDCGVRLEVFAREGEESSR' A
#
# COMPACT_ATOMS: atom_id res chain seq x y z
N MET A 1 17.75 -8.96 -20.61
CA MET A 1 17.85 -7.86 -19.60
C MET A 1 16.45 -7.33 -19.24
N GLY A 2 15.45 -8.19 -19.00
CA GLY A 2 14.04 -7.77 -18.82
C GLY A 2 13.60 -7.47 -17.37
N ASN A 3 14.08 -8.23 -16.39
CA ASN A 3 13.48 -8.25 -15.05
C ASN A 3 13.75 -7.00 -14.17
N ARG A 4 14.91 -6.33 -14.33
CA ARG A 4 15.32 -5.27 -13.38
C ARG A 4 14.51 -3.98 -13.50
N ALA A 5 14.08 -3.62 -14.72
CA ALA A 5 13.28 -2.43 -14.97
C ALA A 5 11.83 -2.61 -14.46
N GLU A 6 11.27 -3.80 -14.64
CA GLU A 6 9.92 -4.16 -14.18
C GLU A 6 9.87 -4.18 -12.64
N VAL A 7 10.87 -4.78 -11.98
CA VAL A 7 11.00 -4.72 -10.52
C VAL A 7 11.16 -3.28 -10.02
N ALA A 8 11.94 -2.45 -10.70
CA ALA A 8 12.10 -1.04 -10.32
C ALA A 8 10.78 -0.26 -10.42
N LYS A 9 9.97 -0.54 -11.45
CA LYS A 9 8.63 0.02 -11.61
C LYS A 9 7.70 -0.46 -10.49
N LEU A 10 7.69 -1.76 -10.17
CA LEU A 10 6.90 -2.29 -9.06
C LEU A 10 7.25 -1.62 -7.73
N ILE A 11 8.55 -1.49 -7.41
CA ILE A 11 9.01 -0.82 -6.19
C ILE A 11 8.53 0.63 -6.16
N HIS A 12 8.63 1.35 -7.28
CA HIS A 12 8.13 2.71 -7.40
C HIS A 12 6.62 2.78 -7.15
N ASP A 13 5.86 1.88 -7.76
CA ASP A 13 4.40 1.83 -7.68
C ASP A 13 3.91 1.41 -6.29
N LEU A 14 4.67 0.60 -5.54
CA LEU A 14 4.36 0.24 -4.16
C LEU A 14 4.79 1.30 -3.14
N ARG A 15 5.80 2.13 -3.45
CA ARG A 15 6.31 3.13 -2.51
C ARG A 15 5.22 4.12 -2.09
N ASN A 16 4.38 4.56 -3.01
CA ASN A 16 3.32 5.52 -2.72
C ASN A 16 2.28 4.98 -1.72
N PRO A 17 1.60 3.84 -1.96
CA PRO A 17 0.65 3.31 -1.00
C PRO A 17 1.30 2.91 0.34
N ILE A 18 2.54 2.40 0.33
CA ILE A 18 3.28 2.10 1.58
C ILE A 18 3.52 3.36 2.41
N ASN A 19 3.95 4.45 1.78
CA ASN A 19 4.16 5.72 2.49
C ASN A 19 2.84 6.28 3.03
N SER A 20 1.76 6.17 2.25
CA SER A 20 0.42 6.57 2.71
C SER A 20 -0.03 5.72 3.90
N ILE A 21 0.20 4.41 3.92
CA ILE A 21 -0.10 3.54 5.08
C ILE A 21 0.63 4.06 6.32
N ALA A 22 1.92 4.33 6.22
CA ALA A 22 2.72 4.82 7.34
C ALA A 22 2.17 6.16 7.86
N MET A 23 1.91 7.12 6.97
CA MET A 23 1.38 8.43 7.33
C MET A 23 -0.01 8.34 7.97
N THR A 24 -0.90 7.54 7.39
CA THR A 24 -2.25 7.33 7.94
C THR A 24 -2.21 6.63 9.31
N ALA A 25 -1.25 5.71 9.53
CA ALA A 25 -1.06 5.10 10.84
C ALA A 25 -0.54 6.09 11.88
N GLU A 26 0.38 6.99 11.51
CA GLU A 26 0.79 8.11 12.38
C GLU A 26 -0.38 9.03 12.71
N LEU A 27 -1.23 9.34 11.73
CA LEU A 27 -2.42 10.15 11.94
C LEU A 27 -3.41 9.48 12.90
N ALA A 28 -3.67 8.18 12.73
CA ALA A 28 -4.53 7.41 13.64
C ALA A 28 -3.98 7.41 15.08
N LYS A 29 -2.66 7.29 15.25
CA LYS A 29 -2.02 7.41 16.58
C LYS A 29 -2.23 8.80 17.20
N LEU A 30 -2.10 9.86 16.40
CA LEU A 30 -2.34 11.23 16.87
C LEU A 30 -3.81 11.44 17.28
N GLN A 31 -4.76 10.94 16.49
CA GLN A 31 -6.19 11.00 16.80
C GLN A 31 -6.53 10.30 18.12
N VAL A 32 -5.94 9.12 18.38
CA VAL A 32 -6.08 8.43 19.67
C VAL A 32 -5.52 9.29 20.80
N ALA A 33 -4.34 9.90 20.62
CA ALA A 33 -3.71 10.73 21.63
C ALA A 33 -4.49 12.03 21.91
N SER A 34 -5.15 12.60 20.91
CA SER A 34 -5.95 13.83 21.03
C SER A 34 -7.40 13.60 21.46
N GLY A 35 -7.83 12.34 21.63
CA GLY A 35 -9.20 12.02 22.04
C GLY A 35 -10.24 12.25 20.94
N GLU A 36 -9.86 12.08 19.68
CA GLU A 36 -10.79 12.11 18.55
C GLU A 36 -11.81 10.97 18.63
N SER A 37 -12.90 11.10 17.87
CA SER A 37 -13.96 10.09 17.87
C SER A 37 -13.46 8.74 17.35
N ALA A 38 -14.05 7.66 17.86
CA ALA A 38 -13.77 6.31 17.38
C ALA A 38 -14.02 6.19 15.87
N ASP A 39 -15.06 6.84 15.35
CA ASP A 39 -15.40 6.85 13.92
C ASP A 39 -14.27 7.47 13.08
N ALA A 40 -13.70 8.61 13.51
CA ALA A 40 -12.59 9.26 12.81
C ALA A 40 -11.30 8.41 12.79
N ILE A 41 -11.08 7.62 13.83
CA ILE A 41 -9.96 6.66 13.89
C ILE A 41 -10.23 5.47 12.96
N VAL A 42 -11.46 4.94 12.99
CA VAL A 42 -11.88 3.82 12.14
C VAL A 42 -11.75 4.17 10.66
N GLU A 43 -12.13 5.37 10.22
CA GLU A 43 -11.95 5.82 8.84
C GLU A 43 -10.49 5.76 8.36
N ASN A 44 -9.54 6.11 9.24
CA ASN A 44 -8.11 6.01 8.94
C ASN A 44 -7.65 4.54 8.89
N LEU A 45 -8.16 3.69 9.78
CA LEU A 45 -7.87 2.25 9.75
C LEU A 45 -8.43 1.59 8.47
N GLU A 46 -9.63 1.95 8.05
CA GLU A 46 -10.22 1.49 6.79
C GLU A 46 -9.39 1.94 5.58
N THR A 47 -8.88 3.18 5.62
CA THR A 47 -7.96 3.70 4.60
C THR A 47 -6.68 2.87 4.53
N ILE A 48 -6.09 2.51 5.67
CA ILE A 48 -4.91 1.62 5.72
C ILE A 48 -5.24 0.26 5.10
N VAL A 49 -6.38 -0.35 5.48
CA VAL A 49 -6.81 -1.64 4.93
C VAL A 49 -6.95 -1.58 3.41
N ARG A 50 -7.56 -0.52 2.87
CA ARG A 50 -7.68 -0.30 1.43
C ARG A 50 -6.30 -0.22 0.75
N LEU A 51 -5.38 0.59 1.29
CA LEU A 51 -4.03 0.73 0.73
C LEU A 51 -3.25 -0.61 0.76
N CYS A 52 -3.41 -1.41 1.82
CA CYS A 52 -2.83 -2.75 1.88
C CYS A 52 -3.39 -3.67 0.79
N ARG A 53 -4.70 -3.62 0.52
CA ARG A 53 -5.32 -4.38 -0.58
C ARG A 53 -4.79 -3.92 -1.94
N ASP A 54 -4.65 -2.61 -2.13
CA ASP A 54 -4.08 -2.06 -3.37
C ASP A 54 -2.64 -2.53 -3.60
N CYS A 55 -1.82 -2.60 -2.54
CA CYS A 55 -0.49 -3.21 -2.61
C CYS A 55 -0.56 -4.68 -3.04
N GLY A 56 -1.48 -5.46 -2.45
CA GLY A 56 -1.70 -6.86 -2.81
C GLY A 56 -2.04 -7.05 -4.29
N VAL A 57 -2.99 -6.25 -4.81
CA VAL A 57 -3.37 -6.29 -6.23
C VAL A 57 -2.17 -5.97 -7.14
N ARG A 58 -1.37 -4.95 -6.81
CA ARG A 58 -0.18 -4.59 -7.59
C ARG A 58 0.86 -5.71 -7.62
N LEU A 59 1.05 -6.40 -6.49
CA LEU A 59 1.95 -7.54 -6.38
C LEU A 59 1.44 -8.74 -7.21
N GLU A 60 0.14 -9.03 -7.17
CA GLU A 60 -0.47 -10.11 -7.96
C GLU A 60 -0.36 -9.84 -9.47
N VAL A 61 -0.61 -8.61 -9.90
CA VAL A 61 -0.46 -8.21 -11.31
C VAL A 61 0.98 -8.42 -11.76
N PHE A 62 1.96 -7.94 -11.00
CA PHE A 62 3.37 -8.13 -11.32
C PHE A 62 3.78 -9.61 -11.36
N ALA A 63 3.29 -10.42 -10.42
CA ALA A 63 3.58 -11.86 -10.39
C ALA A 63 3.06 -12.55 -11.66
N ARG A 64 1.85 -12.23 -12.11
CA ARG A 64 1.27 -12.77 -13.36
C ARG A 64 2.04 -12.33 -14.60
N GLU A 65 2.42 -11.05 -14.69
CA GLU A 65 3.22 -10.52 -15.79
C GLU A 65 4.60 -11.22 -15.88
N GLY A 66 5.21 -11.55 -14.74
CA GLY A 66 6.45 -12.31 -14.68
C GLY A 66 6.33 -13.78 -15.14
N GLU A 67 5.17 -14.41 -14.91
CA GLU A 67 4.88 -15.77 -15.36
C GLU A 67 4.64 -15.85 -16.88
N GLU A 68 4.00 -14.85 -17.47
CA GLU A 68 3.74 -14.77 -18.92
C GLU A 68 5.01 -14.44 -19.72
N SER A 69 5.90 -13.61 -19.18
CA SER A 69 7.20 -13.26 -19.81
C SER A 69 8.22 -14.42 -19.81
N SER A 70 7.92 -15.50 -19.07
CA SER A 70 8.78 -16.69 -18.92
C SER A 70 8.34 -17.89 -19.79
N ARG A 71 7.24 -17.76 -20.53
CA ARG A 71 6.73 -18.77 -21.50
C ARG A 71 7.09 -18.39 -22.93
#